data_AF-A0A3N9XMG4-F1
#
_entry.id   AF-A0A3N9XMG4-F1
#
_cell.length_a   1.000
_cell.length_b   1.000
_cell.length_c   1.000
_cell.angle_alpha   90.00
_cell.angle_beta   90.00
_cell.angle_gamma   90.00
#
_symmetry.space_group_name_H-M   'P 1'
#
loop_
_entity.id
_entity.type
_entity.pdbx_description
1 polymer ?
#
loop_
_entity_poly.entity_id
_entity_poly.type
_entity_poly.pdbx_seq_one_letter_code
_entity_poly.pdbx_strand_id
1 'polypeptide(L)'
;MNDTRYPCPACGAPADLSAGCSGCRRAPDPIAAEVVRLSREVAELEPQVERARRAYTELAGRLSTVSGRRAELAAVVRAGLAASVVARPAPLVGPPPSIGPGPGVAADSRPGAAETSTRTVQGLLFVLGGLLLGTAAVVFTAVAWAAVGVAGRALILAAFTALALGVPLLAVRRGLRGTAETFAAVGLLLVVLDGYAAWSVDLAGVADWPGSRYAALVGGASAAVAVAYGRWSGLTGPWFAALVAAQPALPLLAAEAGLGAAGWALVLLGVASLNLAVLAALRGRGGAAQLVGRVLAGTGHVAAL
;
A
#
# COMPACT_ATOMS: atom_id res chain seq x y z
N MET A 1 10.01 34.88 20.50
CA MET A 1 11.40 35.32 20.29
C MET A 1 11.50 35.59 18.79
N ASN A 2 11.52 36.87 18.38
CA ASN A 2 11.49 37.22 16.96
C ASN A 2 12.85 36.91 16.34
N ASP A 3 12.98 35.75 15.70
CA ASP A 3 14.13 35.45 14.88
C ASP A 3 14.06 36.35 13.64
N THR A 4 14.82 37.44 13.65
CA THR A 4 15.04 38.36 12.52
C THR A 4 16.44 38.21 11.94
N ARG A 5 17.19 37.20 12.40
CA ARG A 5 18.57 36.98 11.98
C ARG A 5 18.65 35.83 10.99
N TYR A 6 19.53 36.00 10.01
CA TYR A 6 19.85 34.99 9.01
C TYR A 6 21.33 35.04 8.67
N PRO A 7 21.96 33.93 8.24
CA PRO A 7 23.34 33.94 7.78
C PRO A 7 23.43 34.64 6.41
N CYS A 8 24.35 35.60 6.27
CA CYS A 8 24.54 36.30 5.01
C CYS A 8 25.08 35.35 3.92
N PRO A 9 24.46 35.26 2.73
CA PRO A 9 24.91 34.35 1.67
C PRO A 9 26.27 34.75 1.06
N ALA A 10 26.70 35.99 1.24
CA ALA A 10 27.96 36.48 0.67
C ALA A 10 29.18 36.24 1.56
N CYS A 11 29.01 36.29 2.89
CA CYS A 11 30.15 36.22 3.83
C CYS A 11 29.90 35.35 5.07
N GLY A 12 28.72 34.76 5.24
CA GLY A 12 28.36 33.92 6.38
C GLY A 12 28.13 34.64 7.70
N ALA A 13 28.42 35.95 7.80
CA ALA A 13 28.19 36.73 9.02
C ALA A 13 26.68 36.87 9.33
N PRO A 14 26.29 36.97 10.61
CA PRO A 14 24.89 37.17 10.98
C PRO A 14 24.38 38.50 10.41
N ALA A 15 23.29 38.43 9.65
CA ALA A 15 22.58 39.56 9.07
C ALA A 15 21.20 39.69 9.70
N ASP A 16 20.68 40.91 9.75
CA ASP A 16 19.34 41.22 10.25
C ASP A 16 18.42 41.69 9.11
N LEU A 17 17.15 41.32 9.18
CA LEU A 17 16.14 41.67 8.17
C LEU A 17 15.88 43.17 8.03
N SER A 18 16.20 43.97 9.04
CA SER A 18 16.01 45.43 9.04
C SER A 18 17.31 46.20 8.79
N ALA A 19 18.43 45.73 9.37
CA ALA A 19 19.72 46.42 9.30
C ALA A 19 20.67 45.91 8.20
N GLY A 20 20.44 44.72 7.66
CA GLY A 20 21.32 44.06 6.69
C GLY A 20 22.49 43.32 7.35
N CYS A 21 23.54 43.03 6.59
CA CYS A 21 24.70 42.28 7.09
C CYS A 21 25.73 43.22 7.75
N SER A 22 26.11 42.97 9.00
CA SER A 22 27.14 43.74 9.70
C SER A 22 28.56 43.50 9.19
N GLY A 23 28.84 42.32 8.60
CA GLY A 23 30.16 41.95 8.10
C GLY A 23 30.50 42.58 6.75
N CYS A 24 29.65 42.38 5.74
CA CYS A 24 29.88 42.90 4.38
C CYS A 24 29.06 44.15 4.03
N ARG A 25 28.27 44.68 4.98
CA ARG A 25 27.39 45.86 4.83
C ARG A 25 26.38 45.78 3.69
N ARG A 26 26.05 44.57 3.24
CA ARG A 26 25.03 44.35 2.22
C ARG A 26 23.65 44.67 2.81
N ALA A 27 22.80 45.30 2.00
CA ALA A 27 21.40 45.55 2.34
C ALA A 27 20.65 44.24 2.67
N PRO A 28 19.56 44.30 3.45
CA PRO A 28 18.73 43.14 3.74
C PRO A 28 18.36 42.36 2.48
N ASP A 29 18.44 41.04 2.56
CA ASP A 29 18.10 40.16 1.45
C ASP A 29 16.58 39.92 1.46
N PRO A 30 15.86 40.30 0.40
CA PRO A 30 14.41 40.13 0.34
C PRO A 30 13.98 38.66 0.37
N ILE A 31 14.81 37.74 -0.15
CA ILE A 31 14.52 36.29 -0.14
C ILE A 31 14.68 35.74 1.27
N ALA A 32 15.70 36.18 2.01
CA ALA A 32 15.88 35.77 3.41
C ALA A 32 14.74 36.28 4.30
N ALA A 33 14.24 37.49 4.05
CA ALA A 33 13.06 38.03 4.72
C ALA A 33 11.82 37.17 4.49
N GLU A 34 11.62 36.73 3.25
CA GLU A 34 10.52 35.86 2.86
C GLU A 34 10.59 34.49 3.54
N VAL A 35 11.78 33.88 3.61
CA VAL A 35 11.98 32.59 4.31
C VAL A 35 11.66 32.71 5.80
N VAL A 36 12.09 33.78 6.47
CA VAL A 36 11.78 34.02 7.88
C VAL A 36 10.29 34.24 8.09
N ARG A 37 9.61 34.95 7.17
CA ARG A 37 8.15 35.12 7.20
C ARG A 37 7.43 33.78 7.11
N LEU A 38 7.76 32.96 6.11
CA LEU A 38 7.14 31.64 5.90
C LEU A 38 7.45 30.68 7.05
N SER A 39 8.65 30.75 7.64
CA SER A 39 9.01 29.93 8.80
C SER A 39 8.15 30.25 10.02
N ARG A 40 7.73 31.50 10.20
CA ARG A 40 6.76 31.88 11.26
C ARG A 40 5.38 31.33 10.97
N GLU A 41 4.93 31.44 9.73
CA GLU A 41 3.64 30.88 9.31
C GLU A 41 3.59 29.36 9.51
N VAL A 42 4.66 28.64 9.15
CA VAL A 42 4.79 27.21 9.43
C VAL A 42 4.76 26.92 10.93
N ALA A 43 5.53 27.67 11.74
CA ALA A 43 5.55 27.49 13.19
C ALA A 43 4.20 27.78 13.86
N GLU A 44 3.37 28.63 13.27
CA GLU A 44 1.99 28.90 13.72
C GLU A 44 1.02 27.78 13.31
N LEU A 45 1.20 27.20 12.12
CA LEU A 45 0.34 26.14 11.58
C LEU A 45 0.61 24.76 12.18
N GLU A 46 1.87 24.42 12.44
CA GLU A 46 2.27 23.13 13.05
C GLU A 46 1.45 22.74 14.29
N PRO A 47 1.29 23.60 15.32
CA PRO A 47 0.50 23.24 16.49
C PRO A 47 -1.00 23.16 16.19
N GLN A 48 -1.50 23.83 15.15
CA GLN A 48 -2.90 23.71 14.72
C GLN A 48 -3.16 22.35 14.07
N VAL A 49 -2.25 21.90 13.19
CA VAL A 49 -2.30 20.58 12.55
C VAL A 49 -2.24 19.48 13.61
N GLU A 50 -1.34 19.61 14.57
CA GLU A 50 -1.20 18.63 15.65
C GLU A 50 -2.46 18.57 16.54
N ARG A 51 -3.08 19.73 16.83
CA ARG A 51 -4.38 19.78 17.52
C ARG A 51 -5.49 19.09 16.72
N ALA A 52 -5.59 19.37 15.42
CA ALA A 52 -6.58 18.74 14.54
C ALA A 52 -6.38 17.22 14.46
N ARG A 53 -5.14 16.75 14.41
CA ARG A 53 -4.81 15.32 14.39
C ARG A 53 -5.28 14.61 15.66
N ARG A 54 -5.04 15.21 16.83
CA ARG A 54 -5.50 14.66 18.12
C ARG A 54 -7.01 14.57 18.18
N ALA A 55 -7.71 15.64 17.78
CA ALA A 55 -9.17 15.67 17.73
C ALA A 55 -9.72 14.59 16.78
N TYR A 56 -9.11 14.42 15.60
CA TYR A 56 -9.48 13.36 14.66
C TYR A 56 -9.31 11.97 15.28
N THR A 57 -8.17 11.69 15.91
CA THR A 57 -7.93 10.38 16.53
C THR A 57 -8.90 10.07 17.67
N GLU A 58 -9.26 11.07 18.47
CA GLU A 58 -10.26 10.93 19.53
C GLU A 58 -11.64 10.59 18.95
N LEU A 59 -12.10 11.36 17.97
CA LEU A 59 -13.40 11.14 17.33
C LEU A 59 -13.46 9.78 16.62
N ALA A 60 -12.38 9.37 15.95
CA ALA A 60 -12.29 8.05 15.32
C ALA A 60 -12.37 6.91 16.36
N GLY A 61 -11.72 7.06 17.52
CA GLY A 61 -11.82 6.12 18.64
C GLY A 61 -13.23 6.02 19.22
N ARG A 62 -13.92 7.17 19.38
CA ARG A 62 -15.32 7.20 19.83
C ARG A 62 -16.26 6.54 18.83
N LEU A 63 -16.09 6.81 17.54
CA LEU A 63 -16.90 6.23 16.48
C LEU A 63 -16.75 4.70 16.42
N SER A 64 -15.53 4.18 16.53
CA SER A 64 -15.28 2.74 16.50
C SER A 64 -15.92 2.03 17.70
N THR A 65 -15.83 2.63 18.90
CA THR A 65 -16.46 2.11 20.13
C THR A 65 -17.98 2.04 20.00
N VAL A 66 -18.61 3.12 19.54
CA VAL A 66 -20.08 3.17 19.35
C VAL A 66 -20.52 2.19 18.26
N SER A 67 -19.76 2.10 17.17
CA SER A 67 -20.06 1.16 16.08
C SER A 67 -19.96 -0.30 16.53
N GLY A 68 -18.96 -0.63 17.34
CA GLY A 68 -18.81 -1.96 17.95
C GLY A 68 -20.01 -2.32 18.83
N ARG A 69 -20.42 -1.41 19.72
CA ARG A 69 -21.58 -1.64 20.59
C ARG A 69 -22.88 -1.78 19.79
N ARG A 70 -23.06 -0.97 18.75
CA ARG A 70 -24.20 -1.10 17.83
C ARG A 70 -24.21 -2.47 17.15
N ALA A 71 -23.07 -2.96 16.69
CA ALA A 71 -22.96 -4.26 16.01
C ALA A 71 -23.28 -5.42 16.95
N GLU A 72 -22.81 -5.36 18.20
CA GLU A 72 -23.13 -6.33 19.26
C GLU A 72 -24.63 -6.37 19.53
N LEU A 73 -25.27 -5.23 19.78
CA LEU A 73 -26.72 -5.14 20.00
C LEU A 73 -27.52 -5.61 18.78
N ALA A 74 -27.08 -5.25 17.57
CA ALA A 74 -27.71 -5.71 16.34
C ALA A 74 -27.54 -7.23 16.12
N ALA A 75 -26.47 -7.84 16.62
CA ALA A 75 -26.30 -9.30 16.59
C ALA A 75 -27.29 -9.98 17.56
N VAL A 76 -27.49 -9.43 18.76
CA VAL A 76 -28.48 -9.94 19.72
C VAL A 76 -29.90 -9.86 19.16
N VAL A 77 -30.28 -8.73 18.55
CA VAL A 77 -31.60 -8.57 17.91
C VAL A 77 -31.78 -9.58 16.77
N ARG A 78 -30.78 -9.76 15.91
CA ARG A 78 -30.83 -10.75 14.82
C ARG A 78 -30.94 -12.19 15.36
N ALA A 79 -30.24 -12.53 16.43
CA ALA A 79 -30.32 -13.83 17.06
C ALA A 79 -31.72 -14.07 17.67
N GLY A 80 -32.32 -13.07 18.33
CA GLY A 80 -33.69 -13.15 18.84
C GLY A 80 -34.75 -13.30 17.74
N LEU A 81 -34.58 -12.58 16.62
CA LEU A 81 -35.42 -12.74 15.43
C LEU A 81 -35.27 -14.13 14.79
N ALA A 82 -34.04 -14.66 14.70
CA ALA A 82 -33.81 -16.01 14.20
C ALA A 82 -34.42 -17.08 15.11
N ALA A 83 -34.29 -16.94 16.43
CA ALA A 83 -34.88 -17.87 17.41
C ALA A 83 -36.42 -17.86 17.38
N SER A 84 -37.05 -16.69 17.18
CA SER A 84 -38.51 -16.58 17.04
C SER A 84 -39.04 -17.15 15.71
N VAL A 85 -38.24 -17.12 14.64
CA VAL A 85 -38.57 -17.80 13.37
C VAL A 85 -38.48 -19.33 13.53
N VAL A 86 -37.49 -19.84 14.27
CA VAL A 86 -37.32 -21.28 14.54
C VAL A 86 -38.38 -21.81 15.53
N ALA A 87 -38.88 -20.97 16.44
CA ALA A 87 -39.96 -21.33 17.36
C ALA A 87 -41.34 -21.50 16.67
N ARG A 88 -41.44 -21.25 15.36
CA ARG A 88 -42.61 -21.66 14.57
C ARG A 88 -42.54 -23.19 14.39
N PRO A 89 -43.49 -23.98 14.95
CA PRO A 89 -43.32 -25.42 15.08
C PRO A 89 -43.31 -26.08 13.70
N ALA A 90 -42.15 -26.62 13.32
CA ALA A 90 -42.01 -27.62 12.26
C ALA A 90 -41.80 -29.00 12.92
N PRO A 91 -42.41 -30.07 12.38
CA PRO A 91 -42.43 -31.38 13.05
C PRO A 91 -41.05 -32.02 13.12
N LEU A 92 -40.78 -32.65 14.28
CA LEU A 92 -39.56 -33.36 14.67
C LEU A 92 -39.25 -34.54 13.73
N VAL A 93 -38.03 -34.55 13.18
CA VAL A 93 -37.38 -35.76 12.64
C VAL A 93 -36.03 -35.91 13.35
N GLY A 94 -35.79 -37.12 13.88
CA GLY A 94 -34.81 -37.42 14.93
C GLY A 94 -33.33 -37.51 14.51
N PRO A 95 -32.42 -37.75 15.48
CA PRO A 95 -30.98 -37.63 15.31
C PRO A 95 -30.28 -38.93 14.87
N PRO A 96 -29.20 -38.86 14.05
CA PRO A 96 -28.25 -39.96 13.90
C PRO A 96 -27.01 -39.82 14.84
N PRO A 97 -26.31 -40.93 15.16
CA PRO A 97 -25.33 -41.00 16.25
C PRO A 97 -23.89 -40.58 15.90
N SER A 98 -23.17 -40.23 16.95
CA SER A 98 -21.74 -39.90 17.06
C SER A 98 -20.82 -41.14 17.06
N ILE A 99 -19.69 -41.09 16.35
CA ILE A 99 -18.60 -42.08 16.37
C ILE A 99 -17.32 -41.39 16.89
N GLY A 100 -16.64 -42.05 17.83
CA GLY A 100 -15.63 -41.47 18.74
C GLY A 100 -14.18 -41.39 18.23
N PRO A 101 -13.25 -40.93 19.09
CA PRO A 101 -11.85 -40.65 18.74
C PRO A 101 -10.89 -41.82 19.04
N GLY A 102 -9.90 -42.02 18.16
CA GLY A 102 -8.80 -42.98 18.34
C GLY A 102 -7.45 -42.29 18.65
N PRO A 103 -6.60 -42.83 19.55
CA PRO A 103 -5.29 -42.25 19.89
C PRO A 103 -4.08 -43.03 19.30
N GLY A 104 -2.94 -42.33 19.14
CA GLY A 104 -1.61 -42.86 18.77
C GLY A 104 -0.96 -41.99 17.68
N VAL A 105 0.30 -41.54 17.71
CA VAL A 105 1.55 -42.05 18.27
C VAL A 105 2.50 -40.86 18.55
N ALA A 106 3.25 -40.92 19.64
CA ALA A 106 4.27 -39.95 20.03
C ALA A 106 5.49 -40.00 19.08
N ALA A 107 5.93 -38.84 18.59
CA ALA A 107 7.19 -38.68 17.88
C ALA A 107 8.29 -38.27 18.88
N ASP A 108 9.13 -39.25 19.25
CA ASP A 108 10.35 -39.03 19.99
C ASP A 108 11.31 -38.14 19.19
N SER A 109 11.54 -36.92 19.68
CA SER A 109 12.59 -36.03 19.20
C SER A 109 13.82 -36.22 20.06
N ARG A 110 14.86 -36.88 19.54
CA ARG A 110 16.21 -36.89 20.13
C ARG A 110 17.10 -35.88 19.41
N PRO A 111 17.57 -34.80 20.05
CA PRO A 111 18.65 -33.98 19.53
C PRO A 111 19.99 -34.62 19.94
N GLY A 112 20.66 -35.24 18.97
CA GLY A 112 22.03 -35.75 19.11
C GLY A 112 23.05 -34.61 19.10
N ALA A 113 23.99 -34.71 20.03
CA ALA A 113 24.96 -33.69 20.41
C ALA A 113 26.13 -33.49 19.41
N ALA A 114 26.77 -32.32 19.56
CA ALA A 114 28.15 -31.97 19.18
C ALA A 114 28.48 -31.68 17.70
N GLU A 115 28.00 -30.52 17.20
CA GLU A 115 28.62 -29.79 16.06
C GLU A 115 28.78 -28.29 16.37
N THR A 116 29.25 -27.94 17.57
CA THR A 116 29.26 -26.55 18.05
C THR A 116 30.42 -25.69 17.54
N SER A 117 31.44 -26.24 16.87
CA SER A 117 32.57 -25.42 16.39
C SER A 117 32.33 -24.83 15.00
N THR A 118 31.98 -25.65 14.01
CA THR A 118 31.77 -25.21 12.62
C THR A 118 30.51 -24.35 12.47
N ARG A 119 29.41 -24.72 13.15
CA ARG A 119 28.16 -23.96 13.12
C ARG A 119 28.27 -22.61 13.84
N THR A 120 29.09 -22.51 14.88
CA THR A 120 29.36 -21.24 15.58
C THR A 120 30.29 -20.35 14.77
N VAL A 121 31.34 -20.89 14.13
CA VAL A 121 32.21 -20.11 13.23
C VAL A 121 31.44 -19.65 11.99
N GLN A 122 30.63 -20.53 11.39
CA GLN A 122 29.75 -20.17 10.27
C GLN A 122 28.70 -19.13 10.69
N GLY A 123 28.11 -19.28 11.88
CA GLY A 123 27.22 -18.30 12.48
C GLY A 123 27.90 -16.96 12.72
N LEU A 124 29.12 -16.94 13.25
CA LEU A 124 29.91 -15.73 13.47
C LEU A 124 30.27 -15.05 12.15
N LEU A 125 30.74 -15.80 11.15
CA LEU A 125 31.05 -15.25 9.83
C LEU A 125 29.80 -14.72 9.12
N PHE A 126 28.65 -15.37 9.30
CA PHE A 126 27.38 -14.91 8.75
C PHE A 126 26.88 -13.65 9.45
N VAL A 127 26.97 -13.59 10.78
CA VAL A 127 26.63 -12.39 11.57
C VAL A 127 27.59 -11.25 11.27
N LEU A 128 28.89 -11.52 11.17
CA LEU A 128 29.91 -10.53 10.83
C LEU A 128 29.72 -10.03 9.39
N GLY A 129 29.45 -10.92 8.44
CA GLY A 129 29.12 -10.56 7.06
C GLY A 129 27.84 -9.74 6.98
N GLY A 130 26.79 -10.11 7.72
CA GLY A 130 25.54 -9.34 7.82
C GLY A 130 25.76 -7.97 8.47
N LEU A 131 26.60 -7.89 9.51
CA LEU A 131 26.94 -6.65 10.18
C LEU A 131 27.76 -5.72 9.28
N LEU A 132 28.77 -6.25 8.58
CA LEU A 132 29.59 -5.50 7.63
C LEU A 132 28.78 -5.03 6.42
N LEU A 133 27.90 -5.89 5.88
CA LEU A 133 27.02 -5.50 4.78
C LEU A 133 26.00 -4.46 5.24
N GLY A 134 25.46 -4.61 6.45
CA GLY A 134 24.53 -3.66 7.07
C GLY A 134 25.17 -2.29 7.30
N THR A 135 26.37 -2.24 7.88
CA THR A 135 27.09 -0.98 8.09
C THR A 135 27.47 -0.33 6.77
N ALA A 136 27.96 -1.10 5.79
CA ALA A 136 28.25 -0.61 4.45
C ALA A 136 26.98 -0.04 3.78
N ALA A 137 25.85 -0.73 3.88
CA ALA A 137 24.58 -0.25 3.34
C ALA A 137 24.12 1.06 4.00
N VAL A 138 24.25 1.19 5.33
CA VAL A 138 23.89 2.43 6.06
C VAL A 138 24.79 3.59 5.64
N VAL A 139 26.11 3.40 5.60
CA VAL A 139 27.06 4.45 5.21
C VAL A 139 26.86 4.85 3.75
N PHE A 140 26.68 3.87 2.86
CA PHE A 140 26.38 4.12 1.45
C PHE A 140 25.05 4.91 1.30
N THR A 141 24.00 4.53 2.03
CA THR A 141 22.73 5.25 2.01
C THR A 141 22.86 6.65 2.61
N ALA A 142 23.73 6.88 3.59
CA ALA A 142 23.93 8.21 4.16
C ALA A 142 24.74 9.14 3.22
N VAL A 143 25.80 8.62 2.59
CA VAL A 143 26.76 9.44 1.84
C VAL A 143 26.46 9.48 0.34
N ALA A 144 26.20 8.32 -0.27
CA ALA A 144 25.95 8.27 -1.71
C ALA A 144 24.57 8.83 -2.05
N TRP A 145 23.57 8.65 -1.18
CA TRP A 145 22.21 9.13 -1.45
C TRP A 145 22.12 10.65 -1.57
N ALA A 146 22.95 11.39 -0.82
CA ALA A 146 23.03 12.86 -0.92
C ALA A 146 23.67 13.31 -2.25
N ALA A 147 24.61 12.54 -2.80
CA ALA A 147 25.27 12.81 -4.08
C ALA A 147 24.45 12.34 -5.30
N VAL A 148 23.56 11.37 -5.10
CA VAL A 148 22.69 10.84 -6.14
C VAL A 148 21.49 11.78 -6.32
N GLY A 149 21.45 12.47 -7.45
CA GLY A 149 20.31 13.29 -7.86
C GLY A 149 19.02 12.48 -7.98
N VAL A 150 17.89 13.17 -8.12
CA VAL A 150 16.54 12.57 -8.15
C VAL A 150 16.44 11.42 -9.15
N ALA A 151 16.99 11.58 -10.35
CA ALA A 151 17.00 10.54 -11.39
C ALA A 151 17.76 9.27 -10.97
N GLY A 152 18.88 9.41 -10.25
CA GLY A 152 19.66 8.26 -9.80
C GLY A 152 18.96 7.50 -8.67
N ARG A 153 18.26 8.20 -7.77
CA ARG A 153 17.44 7.57 -6.71
C ARG A 153 16.30 6.77 -7.32
N ALA A 154 15.62 7.34 -8.31
CA ALA A 154 14.56 6.67 -9.08
C ALA A 154 15.11 5.41 -9.79
N LEU A 155 16.30 5.50 -10.39
CA LEU A 155 16.93 4.36 -11.06
C LEU A 155 17.33 3.24 -10.09
N ILE A 156 17.83 3.58 -8.89
CA ILE A 156 18.15 2.60 -7.84
C ILE A 156 16.89 1.87 -7.39
N LEU A 157 15.81 2.61 -7.10
CA LEU A 157 14.52 2.02 -6.71
C LEU A 157 13.97 1.12 -7.82
N ALA A 158 13.98 1.59 -9.07
CA ALA A 158 13.55 0.81 -10.23
C ALA A 158 14.38 -0.47 -10.41
N ALA A 159 15.70 -0.41 -10.22
CA ALA A 159 16.57 -1.57 -10.29
C ALA A 159 16.26 -2.57 -9.17
N PHE A 160 15.99 -2.08 -7.95
CA PHE A 160 15.60 -2.91 -6.82
C PHE A 160 14.25 -3.60 -7.05
N THR A 161 13.26 -2.87 -7.57
CA THR A 161 11.95 -3.42 -7.95
C THR A 161 12.08 -4.45 -9.07
N ALA A 162 12.92 -4.21 -10.08
CA ALA A 162 13.20 -5.16 -11.14
C ALA A 162 13.84 -6.46 -10.60
N LEU A 163 14.78 -6.36 -9.67
CA LEU A 163 15.38 -7.51 -8.98
C LEU A 163 14.33 -8.26 -8.17
N ALA A 164 13.50 -7.55 -7.40
CA ALA A 164 12.42 -8.14 -6.59
C ALA A 164 11.39 -8.88 -7.46
N LEU A 165 11.06 -8.38 -8.65
CA LEU A 165 10.20 -9.05 -9.63
C LEU A 165 10.92 -10.16 -10.41
N GLY A 166 12.25 -10.11 -10.54
CA GLY A 166 13.04 -11.16 -11.19
C GLY A 166 13.18 -12.43 -10.34
N VAL A 167 13.29 -12.29 -9.02
CA VAL A 167 13.44 -13.42 -8.08
C VAL A 167 12.31 -14.46 -8.19
N PRO A 168 11.02 -14.08 -8.18
CA PRO A 168 9.93 -15.05 -8.32
C PRO A 168 9.94 -15.77 -9.68
N LEU A 169 10.32 -15.10 -10.78
CA LEU A 169 10.40 -15.76 -12.09
C LEU A 169 11.44 -16.88 -12.08
N LEU A 170 12.57 -16.64 -11.43
CA LEU A 170 13.60 -17.66 -11.24
C LEU A 170 13.15 -18.77 -10.27
N ALA A 171 12.43 -18.41 -9.20
CA ALA A 171 11.88 -19.36 -8.24
C ALA A 171 10.81 -20.29 -8.85
N VAL A 172 9.93 -19.74 -9.71
CA VAL A 172 8.94 -20.54 -10.47
C VAL A 172 9.65 -21.52 -11.40
N ARG A 173 10.71 -21.08 -12.10
CA ARG A 173 11.54 -21.97 -12.94
C ARG A 173 12.19 -23.11 -12.15
N ARG A 174 12.39 -22.94 -10.85
CA ARG A 174 12.92 -23.97 -9.93
C ARG A 174 11.83 -24.75 -9.17
N GLY A 175 10.55 -24.54 -9.48
CA GLY A 175 9.43 -25.24 -8.85
C GLY A 175 9.02 -24.75 -7.46
N LEU A 176 9.61 -23.65 -6.97
CA LEU A 176 9.36 -23.09 -5.63
C LEU A 176 8.20 -22.09 -5.65
N ARG A 177 6.98 -22.57 -5.92
CA ARG A 177 5.80 -21.68 -6.06
C ARG A 177 5.47 -20.86 -4.82
N GLY A 178 5.52 -21.47 -3.62
CA GLY A 178 5.17 -20.76 -2.38
C GLY A 178 6.06 -19.54 -2.13
N THR A 179 7.38 -19.69 -2.32
CA THR A 179 8.34 -18.58 -2.19
C THR A 179 8.18 -17.57 -3.33
N ALA A 180 7.84 -18.03 -4.53
CA ALA A 180 7.58 -17.11 -5.63
C ALA A 180 6.37 -16.21 -5.37
N GLU A 181 5.29 -16.72 -4.75
CA GLU A 181 4.12 -15.91 -4.42
C GLU A 181 4.45 -14.80 -3.41
N THR A 182 5.24 -15.10 -2.37
CA THR A 182 5.62 -14.09 -1.37
C THR A 182 6.53 -13.02 -1.96
N PHE A 183 7.55 -13.40 -2.73
CA PHE A 183 8.42 -12.43 -3.40
C PHE A 183 7.66 -11.65 -4.49
N ALA A 184 6.69 -12.26 -5.17
CA ALA A 184 5.86 -11.56 -6.16
C ALA A 184 4.96 -10.50 -5.48
N ALA A 185 4.38 -10.82 -4.32
CA ALA A 185 3.63 -9.85 -3.55
C ALA A 185 4.50 -8.65 -3.12
N VAL A 186 5.73 -8.91 -2.66
CA VAL A 186 6.69 -7.84 -2.32
C VAL A 186 7.08 -7.02 -3.56
N GLY A 187 7.39 -7.65 -4.69
CA GLY A 187 7.73 -6.96 -5.92
C GLY A 187 6.60 -6.06 -6.44
N LEU A 188 5.35 -6.54 -6.39
CA LEU A 188 4.18 -5.75 -6.79
C LEU A 188 3.86 -4.62 -5.80
N LEU A 189 4.13 -4.80 -4.51
CA LEU A 189 4.05 -3.72 -3.54
C LEU A 189 5.10 -2.62 -3.83
N LEU A 190 6.33 -3.01 -4.19
CA LEU A 190 7.38 -2.07 -4.56
C LEU A 190 7.00 -1.23 -5.78
N VAL A 191 6.30 -1.80 -6.77
CA VAL A 191 5.79 -1.03 -7.93
C VAL A 191 4.85 0.10 -7.50
N VAL A 192 4.00 -0.12 -6.50
CA VAL A 192 3.12 0.93 -5.96
C VAL A 192 3.93 1.98 -5.20
N LEU A 193 4.91 1.54 -4.41
CA LEU A 193 5.81 2.43 -3.66
C LEU A 193 6.70 3.27 -4.57
N ASP A 194 7.12 2.75 -5.73
CA ASP A 194 7.86 3.49 -6.74
C ASP A 194 7.03 4.64 -7.33
N GLY A 195 5.72 4.42 -7.53
CA GLY A 195 4.79 5.48 -7.90
C GLY A 195 4.68 6.56 -6.82
N TYR A 196 4.55 6.19 -5.55
CA TYR A 196 4.57 7.17 -4.46
C TYR A 196 5.90 7.93 -4.37
N ALA A 197 7.02 7.22 -4.53
CA ALA A 197 8.35 7.81 -4.52
C ALA A 197 8.49 8.85 -5.64
N ALA A 198 8.06 8.53 -6.86
CA ALA A 198 8.08 9.46 -8.00
C ALA A 198 7.31 10.75 -7.73
N TRP A 199 6.15 10.70 -7.06
CA TRP A 199 5.43 11.90 -6.64
C TRP A 199 6.17 12.69 -5.56
N SER A 200 6.65 12.00 -4.52
CA SER A 200 7.34 12.65 -3.39
C SER A 200 8.62 13.39 -3.76
N VAL A 201 9.32 12.92 -4.81
CA VAL A 201 10.54 13.57 -5.30
C VAL A 201 10.29 14.52 -6.47
N ASP A 202 9.02 14.78 -6.80
CA ASP A 202 8.58 15.55 -7.95
C ASP A 202 9.27 15.12 -9.27
N LEU A 203 9.36 13.80 -9.47
CA LEU A 203 10.01 13.25 -10.65
C LEU A 203 9.23 13.66 -11.90
N ALA A 204 9.86 14.48 -12.75
CA ALA A 204 9.28 15.04 -13.98
C ALA A 204 8.14 16.06 -13.79
N GLY A 205 8.10 16.80 -12.65
CA GLY A 205 7.14 17.88 -12.43
C GLY A 205 5.71 17.36 -12.21
N VAL A 206 5.60 16.17 -11.62
CA VAL A 206 4.32 15.47 -11.45
C VAL A 206 3.62 15.85 -10.14
N ALA A 207 4.32 16.53 -9.21
CA ALA A 207 3.71 17.08 -8.01
C ALA A 207 2.68 18.17 -8.32
N ASP A 208 2.81 18.85 -9.48
CA ASP A 208 1.86 19.88 -9.94
C ASP A 208 0.53 19.29 -10.46
N TRP A 209 0.44 17.97 -10.60
CA TRP A 209 -0.76 17.32 -11.12
C TRP A 209 -1.82 17.15 -10.03
N PRO A 210 -3.12 17.10 -10.38
CA PRO A 210 -4.16 16.75 -9.43
C PRO A 210 -3.88 15.38 -8.83
N GLY A 211 -3.77 15.30 -7.50
CA GLY A 211 -3.35 14.08 -6.80
C GLY A 211 -4.26 12.87 -7.09
N SER A 212 -5.54 13.11 -7.39
CA SER A 212 -6.50 12.06 -7.78
C SER A 212 -6.14 11.41 -9.12
N ARG A 213 -5.78 12.22 -10.13
CA ARG A 213 -5.36 11.78 -11.46
C ARG A 213 -4.04 11.02 -11.37
N TYR A 214 -3.10 11.51 -10.58
CA TYR A 214 -1.82 10.83 -10.38
C TYR A 214 -2.01 9.46 -9.70
N ALA A 215 -2.76 9.42 -8.61
CA ALA A 215 -3.04 8.18 -7.89
C ALA A 215 -3.76 7.15 -8.78
N ALA A 216 -4.64 7.59 -9.66
CA ALA A 216 -5.29 6.70 -10.60
C ALA A 216 -4.36 6.18 -11.71
N LEU A 217 -3.45 7.01 -12.23
CA LEU A 217 -2.45 6.57 -13.19
C LEU A 217 -1.49 5.55 -12.56
N VAL A 218 -1.05 5.79 -11.32
CA VAL A 218 -0.22 4.84 -10.57
C VAL A 218 -0.99 3.54 -10.34
N GLY A 219 -2.22 3.60 -9.85
CA GLY A 219 -3.06 2.41 -9.65
C GLY A 219 -3.29 1.62 -10.94
N GLY A 220 -3.58 2.32 -12.05
CA GLY A 220 -3.73 1.71 -13.37
C GLY A 220 -2.45 1.06 -13.91
N ALA A 221 -1.31 1.74 -13.75
CA ALA A 221 0.00 1.21 -14.14
C ALA A 221 0.39 -0.01 -13.30
N SER A 222 0.21 0.05 -11.97
CA SER A 222 0.45 -1.08 -11.07
C SER A 222 -0.45 -2.28 -11.41
N ALA A 223 -1.71 -2.03 -11.76
CA ALA A 223 -2.62 -3.09 -12.21
C ALA A 223 -2.15 -3.72 -13.53
N ALA A 224 -1.73 -2.92 -14.51
CA ALA A 224 -1.19 -3.42 -15.78
C ALA A 224 0.07 -4.27 -15.58
N VAL A 225 1.00 -3.82 -14.72
CA VAL A 225 2.20 -4.58 -14.34
C VAL A 225 1.80 -5.89 -13.67
N ALA A 226 0.87 -5.88 -12.72
CA ALA A 226 0.39 -7.08 -12.03
C ALA A 226 -0.26 -8.09 -12.99
N VAL A 227 -1.03 -7.63 -13.98
CA VAL A 227 -1.60 -8.50 -15.03
C VAL A 227 -0.51 -9.09 -15.91
N ALA A 228 0.41 -8.27 -16.44
CA ALA A 228 1.51 -8.76 -17.28
C ALA A 228 2.36 -9.79 -16.51
N TYR A 229 2.64 -9.49 -15.25
CA TYR A 229 3.41 -10.34 -14.36
C TYR A 229 2.69 -11.66 -14.05
N GLY A 230 1.39 -11.63 -13.76
CA GLY A 230 0.57 -12.83 -13.56
C GLY A 230 0.52 -13.73 -14.80
N ARG A 231 0.47 -13.13 -16.00
CA ARG A 231 0.50 -13.89 -17.27
C ARG A 231 1.85 -14.55 -17.54
N TRP A 232 2.96 -13.89 -17.23
CA TRP A 232 4.31 -14.44 -17.46
C TRP A 232 4.75 -15.44 -16.39
N SER A 233 4.39 -15.20 -15.13
CA SER A 233 4.77 -16.08 -14.01
C SER A 233 3.82 -17.26 -13.81
N GLY A 234 2.58 -17.17 -14.31
CA GLY A 234 1.55 -18.18 -14.06
C GLY A 234 1.10 -18.26 -12.59
N LEU A 235 1.45 -17.27 -11.77
CA LEU A 235 1.06 -17.18 -10.36
C LEU A 235 -0.35 -16.62 -10.22
N THR A 236 -1.07 -17.07 -9.17
CA THR A 236 -2.42 -16.59 -8.85
C THR A 236 -2.39 -15.26 -8.09
N GLY A 237 -1.42 -15.08 -7.17
CA GLY A 237 -1.25 -13.88 -6.35
C GLY A 237 -1.27 -12.54 -7.11
N PRO A 238 -0.53 -12.39 -8.23
CA PRO A 238 -0.52 -11.16 -9.02
C PRO A 238 -1.89 -10.72 -9.55
N TRP A 239 -2.81 -11.65 -9.80
CA TRP A 239 -4.15 -11.30 -10.27
C TRP A 239 -4.99 -10.63 -9.18
N PHE A 240 -4.84 -11.05 -7.92
CA PHE A 240 -5.49 -10.38 -6.81
C PHE A 240 -4.92 -8.98 -6.60
N ALA A 241 -3.59 -8.82 -6.71
CA ALA A 241 -2.95 -7.51 -6.65
C ALA A 241 -3.44 -6.58 -7.76
N ALA A 242 -3.63 -7.09 -8.99
CA ALA A 242 -4.19 -6.33 -10.09
C ALA A 242 -5.61 -5.82 -9.82
N LEU A 243 -6.48 -6.67 -9.26
CA LEU A 243 -7.84 -6.28 -8.88
C LEU A 243 -7.83 -5.18 -7.82
N VAL A 244 -7.05 -5.35 -6.76
CA VAL A 244 -6.95 -4.38 -5.68
C VAL A 244 -6.41 -3.03 -6.19
N ALA A 245 -5.37 -3.04 -7.03
CA ALA A 245 -4.77 -1.83 -7.59
C ALA A 245 -5.70 -1.09 -8.58
N ALA A 246 -6.55 -1.82 -9.31
CA ALA A 246 -7.43 -1.24 -10.30
C ALA A 246 -8.72 -0.63 -9.71
N GLN A 247 -9.19 -1.15 -8.58
CA GLN A 247 -10.43 -0.72 -7.93
C GLN A 247 -10.52 0.79 -7.66
N PRO A 248 -9.49 1.47 -7.12
CA PRO A 248 -9.58 2.90 -6.84
C PRO A 248 -9.33 3.78 -8.07
N ALA A 249 -8.71 3.28 -9.14
CA ALA A 249 -8.25 4.10 -10.27
C ALA A 249 -9.39 4.79 -11.04
N LEU A 250 -10.44 4.03 -11.37
CA LEU A 250 -11.60 4.56 -12.09
C LEU A 250 -12.42 5.56 -11.24
N PRO A 251 -12.75 5.28 -9.97
CA PRO A 251 -13.37 6.25 -9.06
C PRO A 251 -12.54 7.52 -8.86
N LEU A 252 -11.21 7.41 -8.77
CA LEU A 252 -10.32 8.56 -8.57
C LEU A 252 -10.25 9.47 -9.80
N LEU A 253 -10.23 8.92 -11.03
CA LEU A 253 -10.31 9.73 -12.26
C LEU A 253 -11.66 10.43 -12.41
N ALA A 254 -12.72 9.77 -11.94
CA ALA A 254 -14.09 10.26 -12.02
C ALA A 254 -14.41 11.37 -11.01
N ALA A 255 -13.70 11.39 -9.88
CA ALA A 255 -13.97 12.29 -8.76
C ALA A 255 -13.87 13.78 -9.13
N GLU A 256 -12.96 14.15 -10.03
CA GLU A 256 -12.77 15.55 -10.44
C GLU A 256 -13.69 15.99 -11.59
N ALA A 257 -14.38 15.06 -12.25
CA ALA A 257 -15.19 15.35 -13.42
C ALA A 257 -16.60 15.90 -13.10
N GLY A 258 -16.93 16.11 -11.81
CA GLY A 258 -18.24 16.66 -11.41
C GLY A 258 -19.42 15.79 -11.86
N LEU A 259 -19.23 14.47 -11.88
CA LEU A 259 -20.19 13.54 -12.48
C LEU A 259 -21.48 13.44 -11.67
N GLY A 260 -22.62 13.57 -12.35
CA GLY A 260 -23.93 13.20 -11.81
C GLY A 260 -24.11 11.67 -11.70
N ALA A 261 -25.27 11.22 -11.23
CA ALA A 261 -25.55 9.81 -10.96
C ALA A 261 -25.28 8.86 -12.15
N ALA A 262 -25.57 9.29 -13.38
CA ALA A 262 -25.31 8.52 -14.59
C ALA A 262 -23.80 8.34 -14.88
N GLY A 263 -22.98 9.35 -14.60
CA GLY A 263 -21.53 9.26 -14.75
C GLY A 263 -20.90 8.29 -13.76
N TRP A 264 -21.37 8.31 -12.51
CA TRP A 264 -20.98 7.32 -11.50
C TRP A 264 -21.39 5.90 -11.87
N ALA A 265 -22.57 5.71 -12.47
CA ALA A 265 -23.01 4.40 -12.96
C ALA A 265 -22.07 3.84 -14.04
N LEU A 266 -21.60 4.67 -14.99
CA LEU A 266 -20.64 4.25 -16.01
C LEU A 266 -19.26 3.90 -15.44
N VAL A 267 -18.80 4.65 -14.44
CA VAL A 267 -17.52 4.40 -13.75
C VAL A 267 -17.58 3.06 -13.03
N LEU A 268 -18.66 2.81 -12.28
CA LEU A 268 -18.86 1.52 -11.58
C LEU A 268 -19.05 0.37 -12.56
N LEU A 269 -19.72 0.60 -13.70
CA LEU A 269 -19.83 -0.38 -14.77
C LEU A 269 -18.46 -0.71 -15.38
N GLY A 270 -17.59 0.29 -15.57
CA GLY A 270 -16.20 0.11 -15.99
C GLY A 270 -15.40 -0.74 -15.01
N VAL A 271 -15.52 -0.46 -13.71
CA VAL A 271 -14.89 -1.27 -12.65
C VAL A 271 -15.42 -2.71 -12.67
N ALA A 272 -16.74 -2.88 -12.78
CA ALA A 272 -17.38 -4.20 -12.84
C ALA A 272 -16.95 -5.01 -14.07
N SER A 273 -16.83 -4.38 -15.23
CA SER A 273 -16.39 -5.04 -16.46
C SER A 273 -14.90 -5.37 -16.45
N LEU A 274 -14.06 -4.56 -15.80
CA LEU A 274 -12.65 -4.88 -15.57
C LEU A 274 -12.49 -6.10 -14.63
N ASN A 275 -13.24 -6.12 -13.51
CA ASN A 275 -13.28 -7.27 -12.61
C ASN A 275 -13.73 -8.54 -13.35
N LEU A 276 -14.73 -8.42 -14.24
CA LEU A 276 -15.23 -9.51 -15.07
C LEU A 276 -14.15 -10.01 -16.05
N ALA A 277 -13.41 -9.12 -16.70
CA ALA A 277 -12.34 -9.46 -17.62
C ALA A 277 -11.19 -10.20 -16.92
N VAL A 278 -10.81 -9.77 -15.72
CA VAL A 278 -9.81 -10.46 -14.89
C VAL A 278 -10.30 -11.86 -14.49
N LEU A 279 -11.55 -11.98 -14.05
CA LEU A 279 -12.13 -13.27 -13.68
C LEU A 279 -12.21 -14.24 -14.88
N ALA A 280 -12.53 -13.71 -16.07
CA ALA A 280 -12.53 -14.44 -17.33
C ALA A 280 -11.12 -14.90 -17.72
N ALA A 281 -10.10 -14.06 -17.53
CA ALA A 281 -8.72 -14.42 -17.80
C ALA A 281 -8.19 -15.50 -16.84
N LEU A 282 -8.57 -15.45 -15.56
CA LEU A 282 -8.24 -16.43 -14.53
C LEU A 282 -8.89 -17.80 -14.76
N ARG A 283 -10.15 -17.83 -15.26
CA ARG A 283 -10.91 -19.08 -15.48
C ARG A 283 -10.68 -19.72 -16.85
N GLY A 284 -9.90 -19.08 -17.73
CA GLY A 284 -9.71 -19.51 -19.10
C GLY A 284 -10.96 -19.35 -19.97
N ARG A 285 -10.77 -19.52 -21.30
CA ARG A 285 -11.78 -19.25 -22.35
C ARG A 285 -13.13 -19.98 -22.13
N GLY A 286 -13.14 -21.13 -21.45
CA GLY A 286 -14.37 -21.90 -21.18
C GLY A 286 -15.26 -21.33 -20.07
N GLY A 287 -14.69 -20.69 -19.03
CA GLY A 287 -15.46 -20.11 -17.92
C GLY A 287 -15.99 -18.70 -18.21
N ALA A 288 -15.31 -17.97 -19.11
CA ALA A 288 -15.68 -16.61 -19.50
C ALA A 288 -17.03 -16.54 -20.23
N ALA A 289 -17.29 -17.47 -21.16
CA ALA A 289 -18.53 -17.52 -21.92
C ALA A 289 -19.76 -17.79 -21.04
N GLN A 290 -19.63 -18.67 -20.03
CA GLN A 290 -20.71 -18.96 -19.08
C GLN A 290 -21.01 -17.77 -18.16
N LEU A 291 -20.01 -16.96 -17.81
CA LEU A 291 -20.23 -15.78 -16.98
C LEU A 291 -20.83 -14.63 -17.78
N VAL A 292 -20.36 -14.39 -18.99
CA VAL A 292 -20.96 -13.41 -19.92
C VAL A 292 -22.42 -13.75 -20.19
N GLY A 293 -22.74 -15.03 -20.39
CA GLY A 293 -24.12 -15.51 -20.51
C GLY A 293 -24.97 -15.24 -19.26
N ARG A 294 -24.43 -15.45 -18.05
CA ARG A 294 -25.15 -15.18 -16.79
C ARG A 294 -25.33 -13.69 -16.50
N VAL A 295 -24.36 -12.85 -16.86
CA VAL A 295 -24.44 -11.39 -16.70
C VAL A 295 -25.40 -10.77 -17.71
N LEU A 296 -25.42 -11.24 -18.97
CA LEU A 296 -26.42 -10.85 -19.97
C LEU A 296 -27.83 -11.29 -19.56
N ALA A 297 -27.97 -12.51 -19.02
CA ALA A 297 -29.26 -12.98 -18.50
C ALA A 297 -29.74 -12.15 -17.29
N GLY A 298 -28.82 -11.78 -16.39
CA GLY A 298 -29.15 -10.94 -15.23
C GLY A 298 -29.51 -9.50 -15.60
N THR A 299 -28.78 -8.89 -16.54
CA THR A 299 -29.08 -7.53 -17.03
C THR A 299 -30.40 -7.48 -17.81
N GLY A 300 -30.74 -8.53 -18.56
CA GLY A 300 -32.06 -8.67 -19.18
C GLY A 300 -33.20 -8.79 -18.16
N HIS A 301 -32.96 -9.41 -17.00
CA HIS A 301 -33.96 -9.55 -15.94
C HIS A 301 -34.20 -8.24 -15.18
N VAL A 302 -33.17 -7.43 -14.99
CA VAL A 302 -33.28 -6.12 -14.35
C VAL A 302 -33.90 -5.07 -15.27
N ALA A 303 -33.72 -5.18 -16.59
CA ALA A 303 -34.37 -4.30 -17.57
C ALA A 303 -35.86 -4.63 -17.81
N ALA A 304 -36.33 -5.78 -17.33
CA ALA A 304 -37.72 -6.24 -17.47
C ALA A 304 -38.58 -6.04 -16.21
N LEU A 305 -37.99 -5.51 -15.13
CA LEU A 305 -38.67 -5.09 -13.89
C LEU A 305 -38.81 -3.55 -13.88
#